data_AF-A0A952GXE7-F1
#
_entry.id   AF-A0A952GXE7-F1
#
_cell.length_a   1.000
_cell.length_b   1.000
_cell.length_c   1.000
_cell.angle_alpha   90.00
_cell.angle_beta   90.00
_cell.angle_gamma   90.00
#
_symmetry.space_group_name_H-M   'P 1'
#
loop_
_entity.id
_entity.type
_entity.pdbx_description
1 polymer ?
#
loop_
_entity_poly.entity_id
_entity_poly.type
_entity_poly.pdbx_seq_one_letter_code
_entity_poly.pdbx_strand_id
1 'polypeptide(L)' 'MNSHEDLELLTESKTAELLGLRNPKTLAVWRCTKRYDLPYVKYGRSVRYRLKDVRAFIESHLVPLHQSSR' A
#
# COMPACT_ATOMS: atom_id res chain seq x y z
N MET A 1 -12.29 -25.64 -2.49
CA MET A 1 -12.32 -24.60 -1.44
C MET A 1 -11.75 -23.30 -2.00
N ASN A 2 -12.45 -22.66 -2.94
CA ASN A 2 -11.84 -21.62 -3.78
C ASN A 2 -12.17 -20.19 -3.30
N SER A 3 -11.11 -19.46 -2.95
CA SER A 3 -10.79 -18.17 -3.57
C SER A 3 -11.57 -16.91 -3.17
N HIS A 4 -11.99 -16.74 -1.91
CA HIS A 4 -12.58 -15.47 -1.45
C HIS A 4 -11.60 -14.47 -0.80
N GLU A 5 -10.31 -14.78 -0.74
CA GLU A 5 -9.31 -13.93 -0.05
C GLU A 5 -8.61 -12.90 -0.99
N ASP A 6 -8.80 -12.96 -2.32
CA ASP A 6 -8.06 -12.12 -3.28
C ASP A 6 -8.72 -10.74 -3.54
N LEU A 7 -9.94 -10.52 -3.01
CA LEU A 7 -10.72 -9.28 -3.20
C LEU A 7 -10.64 -8.32 -2.00
N GLU A 8 -9.74 -8.54 -1.05
CA GLU A 8 -9.55 -7.59 0.04
C GLU A 8 -8.90 -6.29 -0.48
N LEU A 9 -9.78 -5.35 -0.79
CA LEU A 9 -9.47 -4.01 -1.25
C LEU A 9 -9.34 -3.07 -0.06
N LEU A 10 -8.09 -2.80 0.32
CA LEU A 10 -7.71 -1.90 1.38
C LEU A 10 -7.90 -0.44 0.96
N THR A 11 -8.28 0.42 1.90
CA THR A 11 -8.27 1.87 1.71
C THR A 11 -6.87 2.43 1.91
N GLU A 12 -6.62 3.64 1.40
CA GLU A 12 -5.36 4.36 1.60
C GLU A 12 -4.92 4.41 3.07
N SER A 13 -5.83 4.62 4.02
CA SER A 13 -5.51 4.58 5.46
C SER A 13 -5.01 3.21 5.88
N LYS A 14 -5.73 2.14 5.54
CA LYS A 14 -5.37 0.79 5.99
C LYS A 14 -4.06 0.32 5.34
N THR A 15 -3.83 0.68 4.07
CA THR A 15 -2.55 0.45 3.39
C THR A 15 -1.42 1.21 4.06
N ALA A 16 -1.62 2.48 4.45
CA ALA A 16 -0.63 3.25 5.17
C ALA A 16 -0.29 2.65 6.54
N GLU A 17 -1.30 2.22 7.31
CA GLU A 17 -1.10 1.52 8.58
C GLU A 17 -0.31 0.22 8.39
N LEU A 18 -0.64 -0.59 7.39
CA LEU A 18 0.08 -1.83 7.07
C LEU A 18 1.54 -1.58 6.67
N LEU A 19 1.81 -0.49 5.95
CA LEU A 19 3.16 -0.07 5.58
C LEU A 19 3.94 0.58 6.76
N GLY A 20 3.29 0.80 7.91
CA GLY A 20 3.88 1.56 9.02
C GLY A 20 4.03 3.05 8.74
N LEU A 21 3.31 3.58 7.74
CA LEU A 21 3.29 5.00 7.41
C LEU A 21 2.34 5.73 8.36
N ARG A 22 2.86 6.73 9.07
CA ARG A 22 2.05 7.61 9.95
C ARG A 22 0.99 8.42 9.19
N ASN A 23 1.16 8.64 7.89
CA ASN A 23 0.31 9.55 7.13
C ASN A 23 -0.07 8.98 5.75
N PRO A 24 -1.37 8.83 5.43
CA PRO A 24 -1.80 8.38 4.10
C PRO A 24 -1.43 9.36 2.98
N LYS A 25 -1.09 10.62 3.31
CA LYS A 25 -0.52 11.57 2.33
C LYS A 25 0.75 11.05 1.65
N THR A 26 1.54 10.21 2.32
CA THR A 26 2.74 9.62 1.71
C THR A 26 2.38 8.76 0.49
N LEU A 27 1.26 8.02 0.54
CA LEU A 27 0.76 7.27 -0.61
C LEU A 27 0.31 8.20 -1.76
N ALA A 28 -0.27 9.36 -1.44
CA ALA A 28 -0.59 10.36 -2.46
C ALA A 28 0.68 10.89 -3.15
N VAL A 29 1.74 11.14 -2.38
CA VAL A 29 3.05 11.53 -2.93
C VAL A 29 3.62 10.42 -3.82
N TRP A 30 3.53 9.14 -3.43
CA TRP A 30 3.98 8.02 -4.26
C TRP A 30 3.23 7.94 -5.60
N ARG A 31 1.91 8.18 -5.59
CA ARG A 31 1.11 8.27 -6.83
C ARG A 31 1.53 9.44 -7.71
N CYS A 32 1.78 10.62 -7.12
CA CYS A 32 2.23 11.80 -7.87
C CYS A 32 3.65 11.64 -8.44
N THR A 33 4.55 11.06 -7.67
CA THR A 33 5.95 10.86 -8.07
C THR A 33 6.13 9.66 -8.99
N LYS A 34 5.14 8.76 -9.08
CA LYS A 34 5.21 7.46 -9.79
C LYS A 34 6.49 6.68 -9.46
N ARG A 35 7.06 6.92 -8.27
CA ARG A 35 8.36 6.37 -7.88
C ARG A 35 8.28 4.88 -7.55
N TYR A 36 7.09 4.43 -7.16
CA TYR A 36 6.77 3.06 -6.78
C TYR A 36 5.59 2.58 -7.61
N ASP A 37 5.77 1.45 -8.30
CA ASP A 37 4.69 0.79 -9.05
C ASP A 37 3.84 -0.03 -8.07
N LEU A 38 3.06 0.67 -7.25
CA LEU A 38 2.09 0.04 -6.35
C LEU A 38 0.74 -0.02 -7.08
N PRO A 39 0.27 -1.20 -7.52
CA PRO A 39 -0.99 -1.33 -8.23
C PRO A 39 -2.14 -0.88 -7.33
N TYR A 40 -2.96 0.03 -7.84
CA TYR A 40 -4.15 0.51 -7.15
C TYR A 40 -5.37 0.38 -8.03
N VAL A 41 -6.50 0.07 -7.38
CA VAL A 41 -7.81 0.01 -8.00
C VAL A 41 -8.54 1.31 -7.70
N LYS A 42 -8.84 2.08 -8.75
CA LYS A 42 -9.60 3.33 -8.62
C LYS A 42 -11.07 3.08 -8.95
N TYR A 43 -11.94 3.32 -7.97
CA TYR A 43 -13.39 3.34 -8.15
C TYR A 43 -13.88 4.79 -8.03
N GLY A 44 -14.01 5.48 -9.17
CA GLY A 44 -14.45 6.87 -9.22
C GLY A 44 -13.55 7.81 -8.41
N ARG A 45 -14.03 8.26 -7.24
CA ARG A 45 -13.30 9.13 -6.31
C ARG A 45 -12.50 8.36 -5.26
N SER A 46 -12.80 7.08 -5.07
CA SER A 46 -12.14 6.23 -4.07
C SER A 46 -11.00 5.45 -4.70
N VAL A 47 -9.87 5.38 -4.00
CA VAL A 47 -8.73 4.56 -4.38
C VAL A 47 -8.57 3.45 -3.34
N ARG A 48 -8.42 2.23 -3.83
CA ARG A 48 -8.23 1.02 -3.04
C ARG A 48 -6.97 0.30 -3.50
N TYR A 49 -6.36 -0.49 -2.63
CA TYR A 49 -5.21 -1.32 -2.94
C TYR A 49 -5.55 -2.77 -2.66
N ARG A 50 -5.09 -3.70 -3.49
CA ARG A 50 -5.25 -5.12 -3.19
C ARG A 50 -4.28 -5.50 -2.09
N LEU A 51 -4.77 -6.20 -1.06
CA LEU A 51 -3.94 -6.67 0.05
C LEU A 51 -2.75 -7.50 -0.46
N LYS A 52 -2.95 -8.34 -1.48
CA LYS A 52 -1.89 -9.14 -2.10
C LYS A 52 -0.78 -8.29 -2.70
N ASP A 53 -1.13 -7.25 -3.46
CA ASP A 53 -0.14 -6.35 -4.06
C ASP A 53 0.60 -5.55 -2.98
N VAL A 54 -0.12 -5.08 -1.95
CA VAL A 54 0.48 -4.36 -0.81
C VAL A 54 1.45 -5.27 -0.06
N ARG A 55 1.09 -6.53 0.19
CA ARG A 55 1.99 -7.52 0.82
C ARG A 55 3.23 -7.78 -0.04
N ALA A 56 3.05 -8.07 -1.33
CA ALA A 56 4.16 -8.29 -2.24
C ALA A 56 5.09 -7.08 -2.34
N PHE A 57 4.52 -5.87 -2.28
CA PHE A 57 5.27 -4.63 -2.23
C PHE A 57 6.05 -4.50 -0.92
N ILE A 58 5.41 -4.78 0.23
CA ILE A 58 6.08 -4.78 1.54
C ILE A 58 7.24 -5.79 1.53
N GLU A 59 7.05 -6.99 1.00
CA GLU A 59 8.09 -8.02 0.89
C GLU A 59 9.24 -7.58 -0.02
N SER A 60 8.93 -6.90 -1.13
CA SER A 60 9.95 -6.39 -2.08
C SER A 60 10.69 -5.16 -1.57
N HIS A 61 10.03 -4.33 -0.75
CA HIS A 61 10.58 -3.11 -0.15
C HIS A 61 11.00 -3.28 1.31
N LEU A 62 11.05 -4.52 1.80
CA LEU A 62 11.55 -4.87 3.13
C LEU A 62 13.06 -4.64 3.15
N VAL A 63 13.44 -3.37 3.23
CA VAL A 63 14.79 -2.97 3.61
C VAL A 63 14.93 -3.32 5.09
N PRO A 64 15.92 -4.15 5.49
CA PRO A 64 16.15 -4.42 6.90
C PRO A 64 16.27 -3.08 7.64
N LEU A 65 15.48 -2.92 8.70
CA LEU A 65 15.36 -1.71 9.50
C LEU A 65 16.72 -1.07 9.76
N HIS A 66 17.06 -0.02 9.02
CA HIS A 66 17.83 1.07 9.58
C HIS A 66 16.83 2.11 10.09
N GLN A 67 16.37 1.83 11.31
CA GLN A 67 15.69 2.76 12.20
C GLN A 67 16.33 4.15 12.13
N SER A 68 15.58 5.16 11.70
CA SER A 68 16.00 6.55 11.86
C SER A 68 15.02 7.27 12.76
N SER A 69 15.45 7.32 14.02
CA SER A 69 15.06 8.26 15.05
C SER A 69 15.27 9.70 14.56
N ARG A 70 14.29 10.58 14.78
CA ARG A 70 14.54 11.99 15.09
C ARG A 70 13.40 12.58 15.89
#